data_AF-A0A6G3U0Z5-F1
#
_entry.id   AF-A0A6G3U0Z5-F1
#
_cell.length_a   1.000
_cell.length_b   1.000
_cell.length_c   1.000
_cell.angle_alpha   90.00
_cell.angle_beta   90.00
_cell.angle_gamma   90.00
#
_symmetry.space_group_name_H-M   'P 1'
#
loop_
_entity.id
_entity.type
_entity.pdbx_description
1 polymer ?
#
loop_
_entity_poly.entity_id
_entity_poly.type
_entity_poly.pdbx_seq_one_letter_code
_entity_poly.pdbx_strand_id
1 'polypeptide(L)' 'AYPEPGPDGPAPWLRANMVSTLDGAAQHDGRSQPISCAADMRIFGTLRALADVVVVGAETVRQEGYRPARARAE' A
#
# COMPACT_ATOMS: atom_id res chain seq x y z
N ALA A 1 -8.62 -13.42 2.13
CA ALA A 1 -8.69 -11.95 2.11
C ALA A 1 -8.57 -11.36 0.69
N TYR A 2 -9.12 -12.06 -0.29
CA TYR A 2 -9.74 -11.56 -1.51
C TYR A 2 -11.09 -12.31 -1.58
N PRO A 3 -12.13 -11.77 -2.24
CA PRO A 3 -13.35 -12.56 -2.43
C PRO A 3 -13.02 -13.82 -3.24
N GLU A 4 -13.66 -14.92 -2.90
CA GLU A 4 -13.67 -16.09 -3.79
C GLU A 4 -14.28 -15.69 -5.13
N PRO A 5 -13.79 -16.23 -6.25
CA PRO A 5 -14.38 -15.98 -7.56
C PRO A 5 -15.88 -16.30 -7.55
N GLY A 6 -16.69 -15.38 -8.07
CA GLY A 6 -18.11 -15.62 -8.27
C GLY A 6 -18.36 -16.61 -9.42
N PRO A 7 -19.62 -17.00 -9.66
CA PRO A 7 -19.99 -17.86 -10.79
C PRO A 7 -19.59 -17.28 -12.15
N ASP A 8 -19.45 -15.94 -12.25
CA ASP A 8 -19.01 -15.22 -13.45
C ASP A 8 -17.47 -15.13 -13.57
N GLY A 9 -16.73 -15.79 -12.68
CA GLY A 9 -15.27 -15.77 -12.64
C GLY A 9 -14.68 -14.67 -11.72
N PRO A 10 -13.34 -14.48 -11.75
CA PRO A 10 -12.68 -13.48 -10.93
C PRO A 10 -13.02 -12.05 -11.38
N ALA A 11 -13.52 -11.24 -10.46
CA ALA A 11 -13.74 -9.80 -10.66
C ALA A 11 -12.54 -8.99 -10.16
N PRO A 12 -12.25 -7.81 -10.74
CA PRO A 12 -11.22 -6.91 -10.22
C PRO A 12 -11.51 -6.53 -8.77
N TRP A 13 -10.48 -6.59 -7.93
CA TRP A 13 -10.58 -6.21 -6.53
C TRP A 13 -9.75 -4.97 -6.24
N LEU A 14 -10.38 -3.93 -5.68
CA LEU A 14 -9.70 -2.72 -5.25
C LEU A 14 -9.51 -2.73 -3.72
N ARG A 15 -8.27 -2.57 -3.28
CA ARG A 15 -7.92 -2.39 -1.86
C ARG A 15 -7.24 -1.04 -1.65
N ALA A 16 -7.64 -0.32 -0.61
CA ALA A 16 -6.87 0.79 -0.06
C ALA A 16 -6.03 0.30 1.13
N ASN A 17 -4.77 0.72 1.19
CA ASN A 17 -3.88 0.46 2.31
C ASN A 17 -3.32 1.80 2.81
N MET A 18 -3.60 2.15 4.06
CA MET A 18 -3.30 3.45 4.67
C MET A 18 -2.82 3.26 6.10
N VAL A 19 -2.11 4.25 6.63
CA VAL A 19 -1.72 4.36 8.04
C VAL A 19 -2.22 5.71 8.57
N SER A 20 -2.61 5.75 9.84
CA SER A 20 -2.97 6.99 10.52
C SER A 20 -2.47 6.99 11.96
N THR A 21 -2.25 8.18 12.50
CA THR A 21 -2.12 8.39 13.95
C THR A 21 -3.46 8.13 14.66
N LEU A 22 -3.43 8.11 15.99
CA LEU A 22 -4.62 7.87 16.82
C LEU A 22 -5.70 8.95 16.63
N ASP A 23 -5.30 10.19 16.38
CA ASP A 23 -6.16 11.33 16.08
C ASP A 23 -6.54 11.43 14.58
N GLY A 24 -6.12 10.46 13.76
CA GLY A 24 -6.52 10.34 12.36
C GLY A 24 -5.67 11.11 11.35
N ALA A 25 -4.52 11.67 11.76
CA ALA A 25 -3.58 12.28 10.82
C ALA A 25 -2.92 11.21 9.94
N ALA A 26 -2.88 11.45 8.63
CA ALA A 26 -2.26 10.54 7.65
C ALA A 26 -0.76 10.76 7.46
N GLN A 27 -0.22 11.85 8.04
CA GLN A 27 1.15 12.31 7.80
C GLN A 27 1.69 13.07 9.02
N HIS A 28 3.02 13.05 9.17
CA HIS A 28 3.79 13.93 10.04
C HIS A 28 4.88 14.57 9.18
N ASP A 29 5.03 15.90 9.25
CA ASP A 29 5.94 16.69 8.41
C ASP A 29 5.81 16.39 6.90
N GLY A 30 4.56 16.24 6.43
CA GLY A 30 4.25 16.00 5.02
C GLY A 30 4.58 14.58 4.54
N ARG A 31 4.87 13.63 5.44
CA ARG A 31 5.21 12.25 5.10
C ARG A 31 4.46 11.25 5.97
N SER A 32 4.10 10.09 5.43
CA SER A 32 3.51 8.98 6.17
C SER A 32 4.55 8.05 6.79
N GLN A 33 5.79 8.02 6.28
CA GLN A 33 6.88 7.20 6.84
C GLN A 33 7.10 7.42 8.35
N PRO A 34 7.12 8.66 8.89
CA PRO A 34 7.41 8.89 10.31
C PRO A 34 6.36 8.34 11.27
N ILE A 35 5.12 8.13 10.80
CA ILE A 35 4.02 7.57 11.61
C ILE A 35 3.86 6.05 11.43
N SER A 36 4.79 5.42 10.70
CA SER A 36 4.81 3.98 10.43
C SER A 36 5.84 3.24 11.30
N CYS A 37 5.84 1.91 11.25
CA CYS A 37 6.81 1.08 11.95
C CYS A 37 7.36 -0.05 11.06
N ALA A 38 8.35 -0.81 11.55
CA ALA A 38 8.94 -1.91 10.79
C ALA A 38 7.91 -3.00 10.41
N ALA A 39 6.93 -3.27 11.28
CA ALA A 39 5.87 -4.24 10.99
C ALA A 39 4.93 -3.73 9.89
N ASP A 40 4.52 -2.47 9.97
CA ASP A 40 3.70 -1.82 8.94
C ASP A 40 4.41 -1.80 7.59
N MET A 41 5.70 -1.46 7.54
CA MET A 41 6.49 -1.47 6.30
C MET A 41 6.63 -2.86 5.68
N ARG A 42 6.66 -3.93 6.50
CA ARG A 42 6.59 -5.31 5.98
C ARG A 42 5.23 -5.59 5.34
N ILE A 43 4.14 -5.22 6.00
CA ILE A 43 2.77 -5.39 5.47
C ILE A 43 2.61 -4.57 4.19
N PHE A 44 3.00 -3.30 4.18
CA PHE A 44 3.01 -2.42 3.01
C PHE A 44 3.72 -3.06 1.82
N GLY A 45 4.91 -3.65 2.04
CA GLY A 45 5.64 -4.39 1.01
C GLY A 45 4.88 -5.63 0.52
N THR A 46 4.38 -6.46 1.43
CA THR A 46 3.62 -7.68 1.09
C THR A 46 2.37 -7.37 0.29
N LEU A 47 1.58 -6.38 0.71
CA LEU A 47 0.34 -6.02 0.01
C LEU A 47 0.61 -5.49 -1.40
N ARG A 48 1.74 -4.80 -1.62
CA ARG A 48 2.18 -4.38 -2.96
C ARG A 48 2.66 -5.55 -3.81
N ALA A 49 3.30 -6.56 -3.22
CA ALA A 49 3.73 -7.76 -3.93
C ALA A 49 2.55 -8.67 -4.34
N LEU A 50 1.44 -8.62 -3.59
CA LEU A 50 0.21 -9.36 -3.90
C LEU A 50 -0.72 -8.61 -4.87
N ALA A 51 -0.42 -7.36 -5.21
CA ALA A 51 -1.24 -6.57 -6.12
C ALA A 51 -0.71 -6.70 -7.56
N ASP A 52 -1.61 -6.94 -8.51
CA ASP A 52 -1.28 -6.90 -9.94
C ASP A 52 -0.88 -5.48 -10.37
N VAL A 53 -1.57 -4.47 -9.82
CA VAL A 53 -1.35 -3.06 -10.10
C VAL A 53 -1.41 -2.26 -8.81
N VAL A 54 -0.46 -1.34 -8.64
CA VAL A 54 -0.47 -0.35 -7.54
C VAL A 54 -0.82 1.02 -8.10
N VAL A 55 -1.95 1.57 -7.70
CA VAL A 55 -2.35 2.94 -7.98
C VAL A 55 -1.91 3.84 -6.84
N VAL A 56 -1.26 4.97 -7.15
CA VAL A 56 -0.76 5.91 -6.16
C VAL A 56 -0.84 7.34 -6.69
N GLY A 57 -1.21 8.28 -5.81
CA GLY A 57 -1.22 9.70 -6.14
C GLY A 57 0.20 10.20 -6.44
N ALA A 58 0.34 11.04 -7.48
CA ALA A 58 1.65 11.47 -7.94
C ALA A 58 2.44 12.21 -6.84
N GLU A 59 1.78 13.03 -6.02
CA GLU A 59 2.45 13.78 -4.95
C GLU A 59 3.03 12.87 -3.88
N THR A 60 2.30 11.82 -3.48
CA THR A 60 2.80 10.79 -2.58
C THR A 60 4.05 10.10 -3.14
N VAL A 61 4.10 9.82 -4.45
CA VAL A 61 5.30 9.24 -5.08
C VAL A 61 6.51 10.14 -4.92
N ARG A 62 6.34 11.45 -5.09
CA ARG A 62 7.44 12.43 -4.96
C ARG A 62 7.88 12.59 -3.51
N GLN A 63 6.94 12.81 -2.59
CA GLN A 63 7.24 13.07 -1.18
C GLN A 63 7.83 11.85 -0.46
N GLU A 64 7.35 10.64 -0.79
CA GLU A 64 7.86 9.41 -0.20
C GLU A 64 9.04 8.79 -0.94
N GLY A 65 9.46 9.38 -2.06
CA GLY A 65 10.58 8.88 -2.86
C GLY A 65 10.34 7.46 -3.38
N TYR A 66 9.09 7.12 -3.73
CA TYR A 66 8.75 5.79 -4.22
C TYR A 66 9.51 5.47 -5.50
N ARG A 67 10.17 4.31 -5.48
CA ARG A 67 10.87 3.74 -6.63
C ARG A 67 9.97 2.70 -7.32
N PRO A 68 10.30 2.30 -8.56
CA PRO A 68 9.60 1.22 -9.23
C PRO A 68 9.49 0.01 -8.32
N ALA A 69 8.29 -0.59 -8.26
CA ALA A 69 8.09 -1.82 -7.50
C ALA A 69 9.03 -2.89 -8.07
N ARG A 70 9.80 -3.52 -7.18
CA ARG A 70 10.66 -4.66 -7.53
C ARG A 70 10.16 -5.86 -6.75
N ALA A 71 10.05 -7.00 -7.41
CA ALA A 71 9.92 -8.27 -6.72
C ALA A 71 11.12 -8.44 -5.78
N ARG A 72 10.88 -8.92 -4.56
CA ARG A 72 11.98 -9.30 -3.66
C ARG A 72 12.62 -10.56 -4.23
N ALA A 73 13.94 -10.61 -4.30
CA ALA A 73 14.64 -11.88 -4.47
C ALA A 73 14.42 -12.69 -3.17
N GLU A 74 14.20 -14.01 -3.30
CA GLU A 74 14.03 -14.93 -2.18
C GLU A 74 15.13 -14.79 -1.12
#